data_AF-A0A533RTY9-F1
#
_entry.id   AF-A0A533RTY9-F1
#
_cell.length_a   1.000
_cell.length_b   1.000
_cell.length_c   1.000
_cell.angle_alpha   90.00
_cell.angle_beta   90.00
_cell.angle_gamma   90.00
#
_symmetry.space_group_name_H-M   'P 1'
#
loop_
_entity.id
_entity.type
_entity.pdbx_description
1 polymer ?
#
loop_
_entity_poly.entity_id
_entity_poly.type
_entity_poly.pdbx_seq_one_letter_code
_entity_poly.pdbx_strand_id
1 'polypeptide(L)'
;VPFPDVDLRILATDISTEALATCELATYDERRMAPVPNDLRDRWFTARGAGDERAWEVKKRLRDSVVFRRMNLSAPPFPMTGPLDAVFCRNVMIYFDDAVRIRLLGEMHRLLKPGGLLVVGHAESLAGMISDFKYVRPSVYRKV
;
A
#
# COMPACT_ATOMS: atom_id res chain seq x y z
N VAL A 1 0.11 9.12 -20.29
CA VAL A 1 0.38 8.22 -19.15
C VAL A 1 0.97 9.07 -18.04
N PRO A 2 0.54 8.98 -16.76
CA PRO A 2 1.01 9.88 -15.70
C PRO A 2 2.50 9.78 -15.39
N PHE A 3 3.12 8.66 -15.76
CA PHE A 3 4.55 8.46 -15.81
C PHE A 3 4.85 7.92 -17.22
N PRO A 4 5.13 8.78 -18.20
CA PRO A 4 5.33 8.34 -19.59
C PRO A 4 6.46 7.31 -19.73
N ASP A 5 7.41 7.34 -18.79
CA ASP A 5 8.58 6.46 -18.77
C ASP A 5 8.52 5.37 -17.69
N VAL A 6 7.38 5.21 -16.98
CA VAL A 6 7.24 4.21 -15.90
C VAL A 6 5.93 3.45 -16.04
N ASP A 7 6.02 2.13 -16.21
CA ASP A 7 4.88 1.22 -16.06
C ASP A 7 4.59 1.01 -14.57
N LEU A 8 3.82 1.93 -13.98
CA LEU A 8 3.43 1.86 -12.57
C LEU A 8 2.20 0.96 -12.41
N ARG A 9 2.36 -0.10 -11.62
CA ARG A 9 1.27 -0.97 -11.14
C ARG A 9 1.34 -1.12 -9.63
N ILE A 10 0.19 -1.01 -8.97
CA ILE A 10 0.04 -1.14 -7.52
C ILE A 10 -0.95 -2.26 -7.24
N LEU A 11 -0.52 -3.26 -6.48
CA LEU A 11 -1.41 -4.26 -5.91
C LEU A 11 -1.73 -3.86 -4.47
N ALA A 12 -2.99 -3.51 -4.21
CA ALA A 12 -3.48 -3.14 -2.90
C ALA A 12 -4.35 -4.27 -2.34
N THR A 13 -4.07 -4.72 -1.12
CA THR A 13 -4.79 -5.83 -0.51
C THR A 13 -5.28 -5.52 0.88
N ASP A 14 -6.47 -6.03 1.22
CA ASP A 14 -7.04 -5.95 2.56
C ASP A 14 -7.86 -7.20 2.86
N ILE A 15 -8.10 -7.49 4.15
CA ILE A 15 -9.02 -8.55 4.57
C ILE A 15 -10.48 -8.07 4.54
N SER A 16 -10.70 -6.76 4.73
CA SER A 16 -12.00 -6.09 4.77
C SER A 16 -12.56 -5.85 3.37
N THR A 17 -13.65 -6.55 3.04
CA THR A 17 -14.36 -6.34 1.77
C THR A 17 -15.04 -4.97 1.69
N GLU A 18 -15.41 -4.38 2.82
CA GLU A 18 -16.02 -3.04 2.89
C GLU A 18 -15.01 -1.95 2.53
N ALA A 19 -13.79 -2.05 3.09
CA ALA A 19 -12.70 -1.13 2.75
C ALA A 19 -12.35 -1.23 1.26
N LEU A 20 -12.23 -2.47 0.74
CA LEU A 20 -11.98 -2.71 -0.69
C LEU A 20 -13.10 -2.14 -1.58
N ALA A 21 -14.37 -2.32 -1.20
CA ALA A 21 -15.49 -1.74 -1.95
C ALA A 21 -15.41 -0.20 -1.99
N THR A 22 -15.06 0.43 -0.87
CA THR A 22 -14.84 1.88 -0.81
C THR A 22 -13.70 2.33 -1.73
N CYS A 23 -12.59 1.58 -1.74
CA CYS A 23 -11.47 1.82 -2.63
C CYS A 23 -11.83 1.67 -4.12
N GLU A 24 -12.62 0.66 -4.46
CA GLU A 24 -13.06 0.39 -5.85
C GLU A 24 -14.01 1.47 -6.38
N LEU A 25 -14.87 2.02 -5.51
CA LEU A 25 -15.72 3.20 -5.81
C LEU A 25 -14.88 4.46 -6.06
N ALA A 26 -13.67 4.52 -5.49
CA ALA A 26 -12.68 5.57 -5.71
C ALA A 26 -13.23 7.01 -5.54
N THR A 27 -14.19 7.18 -4.62
CA THR A 27 -14.87 8.43 -4.34
C THR A 27 -14.76 8.74 -2.85
N TYR A 28 -14.37 9.97 -2.52
CA TYR A 28 -14.12 10.39 -1.14
C TYR A 28 -14.78 11.74 -0.87
N ASP A 29 -15.34 11.92 0.32
CA ASP A 29 -15.91 13.21 0.73
C ASP A 29 -14.83 14.29 0.96
N GLU A 30 -15.25 15.56 1.02
CA GLU A 30 -14.36 16.70 1.27
C GLU A 30 -13.55 16.55 2.56
N ARG A 31 -14.12 15.99 3.64
CA ARG A 31 -13.43 15.87 4.94
C ARG A 31 -12.23 14.92 4.85
N ARG A 32 -12.38 13.79 4.16
CA ARG A 32 -11.29 12.83 3.88
C ARG A 32 -10.22 13.41 2.97
N MET A 33 -10.59 14.33 2.10
CA MET A 33 -9.69 14.96 1.14
C MET A 33 -9.01 16.24 1.66
N ALA A 34 -9.47 16.80 2.77
CA ALA A 34 -8.89 17.98 3.42
C ALA A 34 -7.36 17.93 3.64
N PRO A 35 -6.73 16.80 4.05
CA PRO A 35 -5.27 16.75 4.21
C PRO A 35 -4.50 16.61 2.89
N VAL A 36 -5.17 16.40 1.75
CA VAL A 36 -4.52 16.26 0.45
C VAL A 36 -4.24 17.66 -0.13
N PRO A 37 -2.97 17.99 -0.45
CA PRO A 37 -2.62 19.26 -1.08
C PRO A 37 -3.45 19.58 -2.33
N ASN A 38 -3.81 20.85 -2.52
CA ASN A 38 -4.71 21.28 -3.60
C ASN A 38 -4.18 20.91 -4.99
N ASP A 39 -2.87 21.08 -5.21
CA ASP A 39 -2.22 20.74 -6.48
C ASP A 39 -2.34 19.24 -6.81
N LEU A 40 -2.30 18.38 -5.78
CA LEU A 40 -2.53 16.94 -5.94
C LEU A 40 -4.00 16.61 -6.16
N ARG A 41 -4.92 17.29 -5.45
CA ARG A 41 -6.37 17.13 -5.66
C ARG A 41 -6.74 17.46 -7.10
N ASP A 42 -6.34 18.64 -7.58
CA ASP A 42 -6.63 19.10 -8.95
C ASP A 42 -6.00 18.20 -10.00
N ARG A 43 -4.80 17.68 -9.73
CA ARG A 43 -4.09 16.79 -10.64
C ARG A 43 -4.76 15.42 -10.73
N TRP A 44 -5.15 14.81 -9.62
CA TRP A 44 -5.50 13.38 -9.57
C TRP A 44 -6.97 13.07 -9.34
N PHE A 45 -7.78 14.07 -8.96
CA PHE A 45 -9.18 13.91 -8.63
C PHE A 45 -10.07 14.85 -9.44
N THR A 46 -11.34 14.50 -9.58
CA THR A 46 -12.38 15.33 -10.16
C THR A 46 -13.38 15.65 -9.06
N ALA A 47 -13.55 16.93 -8.75
CA ALA A 47 -14.58 17.37 -7.81
C ALA A 47 -15.97 17.16 -8.43
N ARG A 48 -16.90 16.62 -7.64
CA ARG A 48 -18.32 16.43 -7.96
C ARG A 48 -19.15 17.08 -6.86
N GLY A 49 -20.21 17.79 -7.22
CA GLY A 49 -21.03 18.53 -6.26
C GLY A 49 -20.33 19.79 -5.71
N ALA A 50 -20.90 20.38 -4.66
CA ALA A 50 -20.43 21.62 -4.05
C ALA A 50 -20.70 21.64 -2.53
N GLY A 51 -20.00 22.53 -1.82
CA GLY A 51 -20.15 22.67 -0.36
C GLY A 51 -19.82 21.38 0.39
N ASP A 52 -20.60 21.07 1.42
CA ASP A 52 -20.43 19.87 2.25
C ASP A 52 -20.77 18.55 1.54
N GLU A 53 -21.51 18.62 0.42
CA GLU A 53 -21.82 17.46 -0.43
C GLU A 53 -20.73 17.21 -1.48
N ARG A 54 -19.65 18.01 -1.47
CA ARG A 54 -18.55 17.83 -2.41
C ARG A 54 -17.87 16.48 -2.19
N ALA A 55 -17.81 15.72 -3.27
CA ALA A 55 -17.07 14.47 -3.37
C ALA A 55 -15.94 14.60 -4.38
N TRP A 56 -14.90 13.79 -4.21
CA TRP A 56 -13.72 13.74 -5.05
C TRP A 56 -13.59 12.34 -5.63
N GLU A 57 -13.71 12.27 -6.94
CA GLU A 57 -13.58 11.03 -7.70
C GLU A 57 -12.15 10.92 -8.23
N VAL A 58 -11.46 9.81 -7.96
CA VAL A 58 -10.12 9.55 -8.50
C VAL A 58 -10.20 9.48 -10.02
N LYS A 59 -9.35 10.24 -10.72
CA LYS A 59 -9.27 10.19 -12.18
C LYS A 59 -8.88 8.79 -12.66
N LYS A 60 -9.54 8.32 -13.72
CA LYS A 60 -9.34 7.00 -14.33
C LYS A 60 -7.86 6.59 -14.47
N ARG A 61 -7.00 7.51 -14.91
CA ARG A 61 -5.57 7.24 -15.09
C ARG A 61 -4.83 6.75 -13.84
N LEU A 62 -5.23 7.21 -12.65
CA LEU A 62 -4.66 6.77 -11.38
C LEU A 62 -5.35 5.50 -10.91
N ARG A 63 -6.69 5.45 -11.04
CA ARG A 63 -7.49 4.27 -10.70
C ARG A 63 -7.01 3.01 -11.43
N ASP A 64 -6.74 3.10 -12.73
CA ASP A 64 -6.31 1.97 -13.56
C ASP A 64 -4.88 1.47 -13.23
N SER A 65 -4.10 2.24 -12.45
CA SER A 65 -2.78 1.80 -11.98
C SER A 65 -2.85 0.93 -10.73
N VAL A 66 -4.02 0.84 -10.08
CA VAL A 66 -4.22 0.11 -8.83
C VAL A 66 -5.14 -1.08 -9.06
N VAL A 67 -4.77 -2.24 -8.53
CA VAL A 67 -5.57 -3.46 -8.52
C VAL A 67 -5.84 -3.82 -7.07
N PHE A 68 -7.12 -3.89 -6.69
CA PHE A 68 -7.52 -4.29 -5.35
C PHE A 68 -7.79 -5.79 -5.29
N ARG A 69 -7.31 -6.47 -4.25
CA ARG A 69 -7.58 -7.89 -4.00
C ARG A 69 -7.83 -8.14 -2.52
N ARG A 70 -8.78 -9.04 -2.22
CA ARG A 70 -8.93 -9.53 -0.85
C ARG A 70 -7.79 -10.50 -0.53
N MET A 71 -7.11 -10.27 0.59
CA MET A 71 -6.04 -11.16 1.07
C MET A 71 -5.97 -11.14 2.58
N ASN A 72 -5.77 -12.32 3.18
CA ASN A 72 -5.47 -12.44 4.61
C ASN A 72 -3.96 -12.54 4.82
N LEU A 73 -3.36 -11.52 5.41
CA LEU A 73 -1.91 -11.46 5.66
C LEU A 73 -1.42 -12.48 6.70
N SER A 74 -2.30 -13.04 7.53
CA SER A 74 -1.92 -14.06 8.53
C SER A 74 -1.79 -15.47 7.95
N ALA A 75 -2.19 -15.67 6.69
CA ALA A 75 -2.23 -16.97 6.02
C ALA A 75 -1.30 -17.03 4.79
N PRO A 76 0.03 -16.89 4.96
CA PRO A 76 0.99 -17.19 3.91
C PRO A 76 1.04 -18.70 3.59
N PRO A 77 1.46 -19.12 2.38
CA PRO A 77 2.08 -18.30 1.33
C PRO A 77 1.07 -17.49 0.52
N PHE A 78 1.51 -16.34 0.01
CA PHE A 78 0.65 -15.49 -0.81
C PHE A 78 0.67 -15.94 -2.28
N PRO A 79 -0.48 -15.86 -2.99
CA PRO A 79 -0.63 -16.44 -4.32
C PRO A 79 0.09 -15.66 -5.43
N MET A 80 0.56 -14.44 -5.15
CA MET A 80 1.28 -13.66 -6.15
C MET A 80 2.74 -14.10 -6.29
N THR A 81 3.27 -13.87 -7.50
CA THR A 81 4.68 -14.00 -7.81
C THR A 81 5.32 -12.60 -7.88
N GLY A 82 6.55 -12.50 -7.39
CA GLY A 82 7.37 -11.30 -7.54
C GLY A 82 8.05 -11.25 -8.93
N PRO A 83 8.99 -10.32 -9.13
CA PRO A 83 9.49 -9.38 -8.14
C PRO A 83 8.65 -8.10 -7.99
N LEU A 84 8.54 -7.60 -6.77
CA LEU A 84 8.04 -6.27 -6.43
C LEU A 84 9.22 -5.32 -6.19
N ASP A 85 9.09 -4.06 -6.65
CA ASP A 85 10.07 -3.01 -6.36
C ASP A 85 10.00 -2.54 -4.90
N ALA A 86 8.79 -2.46 -4.37
CA ALA A 86 8.53 -2.06 -3.00
C ALA A 86 7.28 -2.74 -2.44
N VAL A 87 7.28 -2.97 -1.12
CA VAL A 87 6.12 -3.44 -0.34
C VAL A 87 5.85 -2.43 0.77
N PHE A 88 4.60 -2.00 0.88
CA PHE A 88 4.12 -1.19 1.99
C PHE A 88 3.26 -2.07 2.89
N CYS A 89 3.70 -2.29 4.13
CA CYS A 89 2.96 -3.03 5.13
C CYS A 89 3.03 -2.26 6.45
N ARG A 90 2.18 -1.23 6.56
CA ARG A 90 2.22 -0.26 7.66
C ARG A 90 1.01 -0.42 8.56
N ASN A 91 1.24 -0.35 9.87
CA ASN A 91 0.20 -0.31 10.90
C ASN A 91 -0.71 -1.55 10.90
N VAL A 92 -0.17 -2.73 10.55
CA VAL A 92 -0.91 -3.99 10.51
C VAL A 92 -0.17 -5.14 11.21
N MET A 93 1.17 -5.15 11.19
CA MET A 93 1.96 -6.20 11.84
C MET A 93 1.86 -6.13 13.37
N ILE A 94 1.46 -4.99 13.92
CA ILE A 94 1.19 -4.82 15.35
C ILE A 94 0.05 -5.70 15.88
N TYR A 95 -0.81 -6.24 14.99
CA TYR A 95 -1.92 -7.13 15.37
C TYR A 95 -1.54 -8.62 15.34
N PHE A 96 -0.31 -8.95 14.95
CA PHE A 96 0.15 -10.33 14.77
C PHE A 96 1.18 -10.72 15.83
N ASP A 97 1.15 -12.00 16.22
CA ASP A 97 2.21 -12.60 17.03
C ASP A 97 3.52 -12.75 16.24
N ASP A 98 4.62 -13.00 16.94
CA ASP A 98 5.95 -13.10 16.33
C ASP A 98 6.03 -14.20 15.27
N ALA A 99 5.31 -15.31 15.44
CA ALA A 99 5.32 -16.42 14.48
C ALA A 99 4.68 -16.02 13.15
N VAL A 100 3.53 -15.32 13.19
CA VAL A 100 2.88 -14.76 12.01
C VAL A 100 3.74 -13.66 11.38
N ARG A 101 4.33 -12.78 12.19
CA ARG A 101 5.21 -11.70 11.72
C ARG A 101 6.42 -12.24 10.96
N ILE A 102 7.09 -13.26 11.48
CA ILE A 102 8.24 -13.89 10.81
C ILE A 102 7.84 -14.46 9.45
N ARG A 103 6.72 -15.20 9.37
CA ARG A 103 6.24 -15.74 8.09
C ARG A 103 5.88 -14.64 7.10
N LEU A 104 5.20 -13.59 7.58
CA LEU A 104 4.80 -12.44 6.77
C LEU A 104 6.03 -11.72 6.19
N LEU A 105 7.02 -11.44 7.02
CA LEU A 105 8.26 -10.79 6.59
C LEU A 105 9.07 -11.68 5.63
N GLY A 106 9.07 -13.00 5.84
CA GLY A 106 9.65 -13.97 4.91
C GLY A 106 8.98 -13.94 3.53
N GLU A 107 7.64 -13.87 3.49
CA GLU A 107 6.91 -13.71 2.22
C GLU A 107 7.19 -12.37 1.53
N MET A 108 7.28 -11.27 2.28
CA MET A 108 7.67 -9.97 1.70
C MET A 108 9.08 -10.02 1.13
N HIS A 109 10.01 -10.66 1.85
CA HIS A 109 11.36 -10.89 1.36
C HIS A 109 11.35 -11.72 0.06
N ARG A 110 10.57 -12.80 -0.01
CA ARG A 110 10.39 -13.62 -1.22
C ARG A 110 9.87 -12.79 -2.41
N LEU A 111 8.89 -11.92 -2.16
CA LEU A 111 8.24 -11.13 -3.21
C LEU A 111 9.07 -9.95 -3.68
N LEU A 112 9.94 -9.37 -2.86
CA LEU A 112 10.80 -8.25 -3.25
C LEU A 112 11.93 -8.68 -4.19
N LYS A 113 12.29 -7.85 -5.17
CA LYS A 113 13.57 -7.99 -5.89
C LYS A 113 14.77 -7.72 -4.97
N PRO A 114 15.97 -8.22 -5.30
CA PRO A 114 17.20 -7.72 -4.69
C PRO A 114 17.28 -6.19 -4.76
N GLY A 115 17.57 -5.53 -3.63
CA GLY A 115 17.56 -4.08 -3.51
C GLY A 115 16.18 -3.42 -3.37
N GLY A 116 15.09 -4.19 -3.43
CA GLY A 116 13.72 -3.73 -3.22
C GLY A 116 13.48 -3.24 -1.79
N LEU A 117 12.45 -2.40 -1.62
CA LEU A 117 12.19 -1.72 -0.34
C LEU A 117 10.99 -2.31 0.39
N LEU A 118 11.14 -2.54 1.69
CA LEU A 118 10.05 -2.80 2.62
C LEU A 118 9.81 -1.55 3.47
N VAL A 119 8.57 -1.04 3.46
CA VAL A 119 8.15 0.13 4.23
C VAL A 119 7.09 -0.29 5.25
N VAL A 120 7.35 0.02 6.52
CA VAL A 120 6.51 -0.39 7.66
C VAL A 120 5.99 0.81 8.46
N GLY A 121 5.19 0.58 9.49
CA GLY A 121 4.71 1.58 10.43
C GLY A 121 5.81 2.03 11.40
N HIS A 122 5.57 3.14 12.10
CA HIS A 122 6.54 3.69 13.07
C HIS A 122 6.81 2.76 14.25
N ALA A 123 5.79 2.03 14.72
CA ALA A 123 5.89 1.09 15.83
C ALA A 123 6.36 -0.33 15.41
N GLU A 124 6.61 -0.55 14.13
CA GLU A 124 6.79 -1.89 13.56
C GLU A 124 8.27 -2.18 13.27
N SER A 125 9.12 -2.05 14.28
CA SER A 125 10.54 -2.39 14.16
C SER A 125 10.73 -3.87 13.79
N LEU A 126 11.66 -4.13 12.86
CA LEU A 126 12.09 -5.48 12.47
C LEU A 126 13.26 -5.99 13.31
N ALA A 127 13.70 -5.24 14.32
CA ALA A 127 14.87 -5.57 15.12
C ALA A 127 14.78 -6.99 15.69
N GLY A 128 15.77 -7.82 15.36
CA GLY A 128 15.89 -9.20 15.84
C GLY A 128 15.03 -10.25 15.13
N MET A 129 14.16 -9.87 14.18
CA MET A 129 13.24 -10.82 13.53
C MET A 129 13.76 -11.43 12.22
N ILE A 130 14.51 -10.69 11.39
CA ILE A 130 15.04 -11.20 10.10
C ILE A 130 16.43 -10.61 9.79
N SER A 131 17.39 -11.46 9.43
CA SER A 131 18.75 -11.12 9.00
C SER A 131 18.85 -10.52 7.60
N ASP A 132 17.89 -10.82 6.73
CA ASP A 132 17.99 -10.60 5.29
C ASP A 132 17.41 -9.24 4.83
N PHE A 133 17.02 -8.41 5.80
CA PHE A 133 16.66 -7.02 5.57
C PHE A 133 17.70 -6.09 6.18
N LYS A 134 18.27 -5.23 5.35
CA LYS A 134 19.15 -4.14 5.80
C LYS A 134 18.32 -2.92 6.16
N TYR A 135 18.49 -2.41 7.38
CA TYR A 135 17.95 -1.11 7.78
C TYR A 135 18.50 0.02 6.91
N VAL A 136 17.63 0.90 6.39
CA VAL A 136 18.01 2.07 5.58
C VAL A 136 17.79 3.37 6.35
N ARG A 137 16.57 3.56 6.87
CA ARG A 137 16.13 4.73 7.64
C ARG A 137 14.86 4.36 8.41
N PRO A 138 14.30 5.23 9.28
CA PRO A 138 13.11 4.90 10.05
C PRO A 138 12.00 4.33 9.17
N SER A 139 11.47 3.17 9.57
CA SER A 139 10.42 2.43 8.87
C SER A 139 10.74 1.96 7.44
N VAL A 140 12.00 2.03 6.98
CA VAL A 140 12.40 1.60 5.63
C VAL A 140 13.57 0.64 5.70
N TYR A 141 13.38 -0.52 5.08
CA TYR A 141 14.34 -1.61 4.98
C TYR A 141 14.56 -1.98 3.52
N ARG A 142 15.71 -2.59 3.24
CA ARG A 142 16.10 -3.03 1.89
C ARG A 142 16.40 -4.52 1.91
N LYS A 143 15.86 -5.26 0.94
CA LYS A 143 16.26 -6.64 0.68
C LYS A 143 17.70 -6.69 0.20
N VAL A 144 18.55 -7.46 0.87
CA VAL A 144 19.94 -7.73 0.47
C VAL A 144 20.08 -9.04 -0.28
#